data_AF-A0A942YHN2-F1
#
_entry.id   AF-A0A942YHN2-F1
#
_cell.length_a   1.000
_cell.length_b   1.000
_cell.length_c   1.000
_cell.angle_alpha   90.00
_cell.angle_beta   90.00
_cell.angle_gamma   90.00
#
_symmetry.space_group_name_H-M   'P 1'
#
loop_
_entity.id
_entity.type
_entity.pdbx_description
1 polymer ?
#
loop_
_entity_poly.entity_id
_entity_poly.type
_entity_poly.pdbx_seq_one_letter_code
_entity_poly.pdbx_strand_id
1 'polypeptide(L)'
;MTLFFLVGIFIIVIILLNKQAFLQLVSENTFLVKKLSESKWFHNKWLSGLFLFSLNAILFFFAVGTLYLTSLLLIPYIHLVFMILATISSIYLWMVIRSADKKQRKDQMIMGGIGSSFYLFLFLGFLYMAITLESSTPENDTFMAFIGLVLAMFVSFVAMTVCFIITGLINKKSLS
;
A
#
# COMPACT_ATOMS: atom_id res chain seq x y z
N MET A 1 -4.40 3.31 21.11
CA MET A 1 -3.81 3.71 19.81
C MET A 1 -2.45 3.05 19.58
N THR A 2 -1.48 3.17 20.49
CA THR A 2 -0.15 2.51 20.38
C THR A 2 -0.21 0.99 20.19
N LEU A 3 -1.06 0.28 20.93
CA LEU A 3 -1.26 -1.17 20.78
C LEU A 3 -1.71 -1.56 19.36
N PHE A 4 -2.60 -0.77 18.75
CA PHE A 4 -3.11 -1.04 17.40
C PHE A 4 -2.01 -0.88 16.34
N PHE A 5 -1.14 0.12 16.49
CA PHE A 5 0.02 0.28 15.62
C PHE A 5 1.00 -0.89 15.75
N LEU A 6 1.28 -1.34 16.98
CA LEU A 6 2.13 -2.50 17.23
C LEU A 6 1.56 -3.78 16.59
N VAL A 7 0.25 -4.01 16.72
CA VAL A 7 -0.43 -5.15 16.09
C VAL A 7 -0.37 -5.04 14.56
N GLY A 8 -0.60 -3.85 13.99
CA GLY A 8 -0.49 -3.62 12.56
C GLY A 8 0.91 -3.91 12.01
N ILE A 9 1.95 -3.41 12.68
CA ILE A 9 3.36 -3.70 12.34
C ILE A 9 3.62 -5.20 12.45
N PHE A 10 3.16 -5.84 13.52
CA PHE A 10 3.35 -7.28 13.74
C PHE A 10 2.72 -8.13 12.63
N ILE A 11 1.49 -7.81 12.21
CA ILE A 11 0.82 -8.47 11.08
C ILE A 11 1.64 -8.29 9.79
N ILE A 12 2.11 -7.08 9.50
CA ILE A 12 2.93 -6.81 8.31
C ILE A 12 4.22 -7.62 8.34
N VAL A 13 4.90 -7.68 9.49
CA VAL A 13 6.12 -8.48 9.66
C VAL A 13 5.83 -9.97 9.43
N ILE A 14 4.75 -10.52 9.98
CA ILE A 14 4.35 -11.92 9.73
C ILE A 14 4.13 -12.19 8.24
N ILE A 15 3.44 -11.29 7.53
CA ILE A 15 3.18 -11.42 6.10
C ILE A 15 4.49 -11.39 5.31
N LEU A 16 5.43 -10.50 5.68
CA LEU A 16 6.73 -10.40 5.02
C LEU A 16 7.63 -11.60 5.30
N LEU A 17 7.59 -12.18 6.51
CA LEU A 17 8.34 -13.39 6.85
C LEU A 17 7.79 -14.62 6.11
N ASN A 18 6.47 -14.76 6.06
CA ASN A 18 5.77 -15.88 5.41
C ASN A 18 5.36 -15.58 3.96
N LYS A 19 6.03 -14.63 3.31
CA LYS A 19 5.66 -14.09 1.99
C LYS A 19 5.44 -15.15 0.90
N GLN A 20 6.16 -16.27 0.97
CA GLN A 20 5.98 -17.38 0.01
C GLN A 20 4.68 -18.14 0.25
N ALA A 21 4.31 -18.41 1.50
CA ALA A 21 3.04 -19.06 1.85
C ALA A 21 1.84 -18.18 1.46
N PHE A 22 1.95 -16.86 1.69
CA PHE A 22 0.91 -15.90 1.28
C PHE A 22 0.77 -15.77 -0.24
N LEU A 23 1.86 -15.90 -0.99
CA LEU A 23 1.77 -15.94 -2.46
C LEU A 23 1.13 -17.24 -2.97
N GLN A 24 1.33 -18.37 -2.28
CA GLN A 24 0.67 -19.64 -2.64
C GLN A 24 -0.84 -19.61 -2.37
N LEU A 25 -1.29 -18.85 -1.36
CA LEU A 25 -2.72 -18.59 -1.11
C LEU A 25 -3.39 -17.89 -2.31
N VAL A 26 -2.66 -17.03 -3.02
CA VAL A 26 -3.13 -16.43 -4.27
C VAL A 26 -2.81 -17.37 -5.42
N SER A 27 -3.72 -18.31 -5.68
CA SER A 27 -3.58 -19.26 -6.78
C SER A 27 -3.38 -18.53 -8.12
N GLU A 28 -2.41 -19.02 -8.90
CA GLU A 28 -2.19 -18.58 -10.29
C GLU A 28 -3.44 -18.78 -11.17
N ASN A 29 -4.37 -19.63 -10.71
CA ASN A 29 -5.60 -19.96 -11.42
C ASN A 29 -6.74 -18.96 -11.17
N THR A 30 -6.55 -17.95 -10.33
CA THR A 30 -7.57 -16.92 -10.10
C THR A 30 -7.83 -16.10 -11.36
N PHE A 31 -9.09 -15.72 -11.58
CA PHE A 31 -9.52 -14.97 -12.77
C PHE A 31 -8.70 -13.68 -12.99
N LEU A 32 -8.42 -12.93 -11.91
CA LEU A 32 -7.62 -11.70 -11.98
C LEU A 32 -6.19 -11.97 -12.42
N VAL A 33 -5.53 -13.00 -11.86
CA VAL A 33 -4.16 -13.36 -12.23
C VAL A 33 -4.08 -13.76 -13.70
N LYS A 34 -5.01 -14.62 -14.18
CA LYS A 34 -5.06 -15.01 -15.59
C LYS A 34 -5.23 -13.81 -16.52
N LYS A 35 -6.25 -12.99 -16.26
CA LYS A 35 -6.59 -11.83 -17.10
C LYS A 35 -5.43 -10.83 -17.19
N LEU A 36 -4.72 -10.58 -16.08
CA LEU A 36 -3.52 -9.74 -16.06
C LEU A 36 -2.36 -10.41 -16.82
N SER A 37 -2.14 -11.71 -16.60
CA SER A 37 -1.04 -12.48 -17.21
C SER A 37 -1.20 -12.75 -18.71
N GLU A 38 -2.40 -12.61 -19.26
CA GLU A 38 -2.67 -12.72 -20.70
C GLU A 38 -2.53 -11.36 -21.42
N SER A 39 -2.53 -10.28 -20.65
CA SER A 39 -2.51 -8.93 -21.21
C SER A 39 -1.11 -8.50 -21.65
N LYS A 40 -0.93 -8.22 -22.94
CA LYS A 40 0.37 -7.80 -23.50
C LYS A 40 0.92 -6.54 -22.85
N TRP A 41 0.06 -5.56 -22.53
CA TRP A 41 0.48 -4.31 -21.89
C TRP A 41 1.05 -4.52 -20.48
N PHE A 42 0.56 -5.54 -19.76
CA PHE A 42 1.02 -5.85 -18.40
C PHE A 42 2.45 -6.42 -18.39
N HIS A 43 2.95 -6.95 -19.50
CA HIS A 43 4.33 -7.42 -19.61
C HIS A 43 5.32 -6.27 -19.81
N ASN A 44 4.87 -5.10 -20.27
CA ASN A 44 5.71 -3.92 -20.34
C ASN A 44 5.90 -3.32 -18.93
N LYS A 45 7.16 -3.20 -18.49
CA LYS A 45 7.51 -2.67 -17.16
C LYS A 45 6.94 -1.29 -16.85
N TRP A 46 6.88 -0.41 -17.86
CA TRP A 46 6.42 0.97 -17.69
C TRP A 46 4.90 1.03 -17.53
N LEU A 47 4.16 0.36 -18.43
CA LEU A 47 2.70 0.31 -18.35
C LEU A 47 2.22 -0.44 -17.12
N SER A 48 2.88 -1.55 -16.77
CA SER A 48 2.57 -2.29 -15.55
C SER A 48 2.91 -1.51 -14.28
N GLY A 49 3.99 -0.73 -14.29
CA GLY A 49 4.37 0.14 -13.19
C GLY A 49 3.37 1.29 -13.01
N LEU A 50 2.98 1.93 -14.11
CA LEU A 50 1.95 2.97 -14.13
C LEU A 50 0.59 2.42 -13.66
N PHE A 51 0.23 1.21 -14.06
CA PHE A 51 -0.97 0.54 -13.56
C PHE A 51 -0.92 0.33 -12.05
N LEU A 52 0.19 -0.17 -11.51
CA LEU A 52 0.37 -0.35 -10.07
C LEU A 52 0.31 0.99 -9.32
N PHE A 53 0.90 2.06 -9.90
CA PHE A 53 0.81 3.42 -9.36
C PHE A 53 -0.65 3.89 -9.29
N SER A 54 -1.39 3.78 -10.40
CA SER A 54 -2.80 4.18 -10.47
C SER A 54 -3.67 3.35 -9.54
N LEU A 55 -3.40 2.04 -9.43
CA LEU A 55 -4.12 1.16 -8.50
C LEU A 55 -3.90 1.59 -7.04
N ASN A 56 -2.65 1.89 -6.66
CA ASN A 56 -2.34 2.40 -5.33
C ASN A 56 -3.03 3.73 -5.05
N ALA A 57 -3.09 4.64 -6.04
CA ALA A 57 -3.81 5.89 -5.94
C ALA A 57 -5.31 5.66 -5.71
N ILE A 58 -5.96 4.82 -6.52
CA ILE A 58 -7.38 4.49 -6.38
C ILE A 58 -7.67 3.90 -5.01
N LEU A 59 -6.88 2.93 -4.55
CA LEU A 59 -7.05 2.30 -3.25
C LEU A 59 -6.89 3.30 -2.11
N PHE A 60 -5.91 4.20 -2.20
CA PHE A 60 -5.69 5.24 -1.21
C PHE A 60 -6.84 6.24 -1.16
N PHE A 61 -7.25 6.79 -2.30
CA PHE A 61 -8.38 7.73 -2.35
C PHE A 61 -9.69 7.07 -1.92
N PHE A 62 -9.89 5.80 -2.24
CA PHE A 62 -11.03 5.03 -1.74
C PHE A 62 -10.97 4.83 -0.21
N ALA A 63 -9.79 4.53 0.34
CA ALA A 63 -9.61 4.43 1.79
C ALA A 63 -9.83 5.77 2.50
N VAL A 64 -9.29 6.87 1.98
CA VAL A 64 -9.51 8.21 2.53
C VAL A 64 -10.99 8.62 2.41
N GLY A 65 -11.62 8.35 1.27
CA GLY A 65 -13.05 8.63 1.05
C GLY A 65 -13.94 7.84 2.01
N THR A 66 -13.67 6.56 2.21
CA THR A 66 -14.40 5.74 3.20
C THR A 66 -14.17 6.22 4.62
N LEU A 67 -12.95 6.59 5.00
CA LEU A 67 -12.65 7.18 6.30
C LEU A 67 -13.42 8.48 6.52
N TYR A 68 -13.46 9.37 5.52
CA TYR A 68 -14.23 10.60 5.56
C TYR A 68 -15.74 10.33 5.69
N LEU A 69 -16.29 9.37 4.95
CA LEU A 69 -17.70 8.98 5.11
C LEU A 69 -17.98 8.41 6.50
N THR A 70 -17.07 7.62 7.06
CA THR A 70 -17.26 7.07 8.40
C THR A 70 -17.16 8.11 9.52
N SER A 71 -16.42 9.20 9.34
CA SER A 71 -16.39 10.29 10.33
C SER A 71 -17.74 11.01 10.42
N LEU A 72 -18.54 10.99 9.34
CA LEU A 72 -19.90 11.54 9.33
C LEU A 72 -20.92 10.63 10.04
N LEU A 73 -20.64 9.33 10.17
CA LEU A 73 -21.58 8.36 10.74
C LEU A 73 -21.61 8.35 12.28
N LEU A 74 -20.70 9.06 12.96
CA LEU A 74 -20.59 9.13 14.44
C LEU A 74 -20.51 7.76 15.16
N ILE A 75 -20.25 6.66 14.45
CA ILE A 75 -20.08 5.32 15.03
C ILE A 75 -18.64 5.19 15.53
N PRO A 76 -18.40 4.97 16.83
CA PRO A 76 -17.06 4.78 17.37
C PRO A 76 -16.35 3.59 16.72
N TYR A 77 -15.05 3.74 16.45
CA TYR A 77 -14.14 2.67 15.99
C TYR A 77 -14.41 2.04 14.61
N ILE A 78 -15.51 2.37 13.92
CA ILE A 78 -15.83 1.76 12.61
C ILE A 78 -14.76 2.02 11.56
N HIS A 79 -14.11 3.19 11.62
CA HIS A 79 -12.99 3.56 10.75
C HIS A 79 -11.82 2.56 10.84
N LEU A 80 -11.61 1.90 11.99
CA LEU A 80 -10.57 0.87 12.16
C LEU A 80 -10.83 -0.34 11.27
N VAL A 81 -12.10 -0.76 11.16
CA VAL A 81 -12.50 -1.91 10.31
C VAL A 81 -12.17 -1.59 8.85
N PHE A 82 -12.53 -0.40 8.39
CA PHE A 82 -12.24 0.04 7.02
C PHE A 82 -10.74 0.15 6.74
N MET A 83 -9.91 0.62 7.69
CA MET A 83 -8.45 0.65 7.52
C MET A 83 -7.85 -0.76 7.40
N ILE A 84 -8.30 -1.70 8.22
CA ILE A 84 -7.83 -3.09 8.15
C ILE A 84 -8.21 -3.70 6.80
N LEU A 85 -9.48 -3.55 6.39
CA LEU A 85 -9.96 -4.07 5.10
C LEU A 85 -9.24 -3.44 3.91
N ALA A 86 -8.99 -2.13 3.93
CA ALA A 86 -8.22 -1.44 2.90
C ALA A 86 -6.78 -1.95 2.82
N THR A 87 -6.15 -2.18 3.97
CA THR A 87 -4.78 -2.71 4.04
C THR A 87 -4.69 -4.14 3.50
N ILE A 88 -5.59 -5.02 3.93
CA ILE A 88 -5.65 -6.42 3.46
C ILE A 88 -5.92 -6.46 1.95
N SER A 89 -6.86 -5.65 1.47
CA SER A 89 -7.20 -5.58 0.03
C SER A 89 -6.01 -5.09 -0.80
N SER A 90 -5.26 -4.10 -0.31
CA SER A 90 -4.06 -3.61 -0.99
C SER A 90 -2.99 -4.70 -1.08
N ILE A 91 -2.71 -5.39 0.02
CA ILE A 91 -1.75 -6.50 0.06
C ILE A 91 -2.18 -7.63 -0.90
N TYR A 92 -3.46 -8.01 -0.90
CA TYR A 92 -4.00 -9.00 -1.82
C TYR A 92 -3.78 -8.61 -3.29
N LEU A 93 -4.09 -7.37 -3.66
CA LEU A 93 -3.89 -6.90 -5.03
C LEU A 93 -2.41 -6.85 -5.44
N TRP A 94 -1.51 -6.49 -4.52
CA TRP A 94 -0.07 -6.55 -4.78
C TRP A 94 0.40 -8.00 -5.00
N MET A 95 -0.14 -8.95 -4.25
CA MET A 95 0.13 -10.38 -4.46
C MET A 95 -0.42 -10.89 -5.79
N VAL A 96 -1.62 -10.45 -6.21
CA VAL A 96 -2.19 -10.75 -7.54
C VAL A 96 -1.30 -10.22 -8.65
N ILE A 97 -0.87 -8.96 -8.57
CA ILE A 97 0.05 -8.36 -9.53
C ILE A 97 1.36 -9.15 -9.59
N ARG A 98 1.92 -9.49 -8.41
CA ARG A 98 3.14 -10.29 -8.35
C ARG A 98 2.96 -11.68 -8.95
N SER A 99 1.79 -12.28 -8.75
CA SER A 99 1.44 -13.61 -9.26
C SER A 99 1.17 -13.63 -10.76
N ALA A 100 0.67 -12.53 -11.32
CA ALA A 100 0.51 -12.38 -12.78
C ALA A 100 1.82 -12.05 -13.50
N ASP A 101 2.82 -11.56 -12.78
CA ASP A 101 4.05 -11.04 -13.37
C ASP A 101 5.01 -12.15 -13.81
N LYS A 102 5.36 -12.15 -15.10
CA LYS A 102 6.31 -13.07 -15.75
C LYS A 102 7.63 -12.39 -16.17
N LYS A 103 7.82 -11.12 -15.78
CA LYS A 103 8.98 -10.30 -16.18
C LYS A 103 10.30 -10.81 -15.58
N GLN A 104 11.40 -10.46 -16.23
CA GLN A 104 12.73 -10.64 -15.67
C GLN A 104 12.92 -9.75 -14.42
N ARG A 105 13.81 -10.18 -13.52
CA ARG A 105 14.09 -9.52 -12.24
C ARG A 105 14.28 -8.01 -12.30
N LYS A 106 15.04 -7.51 -13.28
CA LYS A 106 15.31 -6.07 -13.44
C LYS A 106 14.05 -5.29 -13.80
N ASP A 107 13.27 -5.81 -14.73
CA ASP A 107 12.03 -5.18 -15.18
C ASP A 107 10.93 -5.23 -14.11
N GLN A 108 10.91 -6.29 -13.30
CA GLN A 108 10.07 -6.39 -12.11
C GLN A 108 10.42 -5.30 -11.09
N MET A 109 11.71 -5.07 -10.80
CA MET A 109 12.13 -4.02 -9.86
C MET A 109 11.76 -2.63 -10.34
N ILE A 110 11.86 -2.36 -11.66
CA ILE A 110 11.43 -1.10 -12.26
C ILE A 110 9.92 -0.91 -12.09
N MET A 111 9.13 -1.93 -12.43
CA MET A 111 7.67 -1.91 -12.25
C MET A 111 7.28 -1.64 -10.79
N GLY A 112 7.89 -2.39 -9.85
CA GLY A 112 7.64 -2.24 -8.43
C GLY A 112 8.03 -0.86 -7.92
N GLY A 113 9.16 -0.31 -8.38
CA GLY A 113 9.63 1.03 -8.01
C GLY A 113 8.71 2.14 -8.50
N ILE A 114 8.27 2.06 -9.76
CA ILE A 114 7.27 2.99 -10.31
C ILE A 114 5.97 2.90 -9.50
N GLY A 115 5.48 1.70 -9.24
CA GLY A 115 4.23 1.52 -8.50
C GLY A 115 4.29 1.99 -7.04
N SER A 116 5.38 1.71 -6.33
CA SER A 116 5.57 2.16 -4.94
C SER A 116 5.84 3.66 -4.82
N SER A 117 6.27 4.32 -5.89
CA SER A 117 6.55 5.78 -5.88
C SER A 117 5.33 6.62 -5.53
N PHE A 118 4.11 6.12 -5.71
CA PHE A 118 2.89 6.77 -5.23
C PHE A 118 2.98 7.09 -3.73
N TYR A 119 3.37 6.11 -2.92
CA TYR A 119 3.51 6.28 -1.48
C TYR A 119 4.71 7.15 -1.10
N LEU A 120 5.75 7.20 -1.95
CA LEU A 120 6.85 8.15 -1.79
C LEU A 120 6.37 9.59 -1.99
N PHE A 121 5.57 9.85 -3.03
CA PHE A 121 4.99 11.19 -3.24
C PHE A 121 4.05 11.59 -2.10
N LEU A 122 3.24 10.66 -1.57
CA LEU A 122 2.44 10.92 -0.37
C LEU A 122 3.32 11.26 0.84
N PHE A 123 4.37 10.48 1.09
CA PHE A 123 5.32 10.75 2.18
C PHE A 123 5.92 12.14 2.05
N LEU A 124 6.41 12.52 0.86
CA LEU A 124 6.99 13.85 0.62
C LEU A 124 5.95 14.96 0.75
N GLY A 125 4.70 14.72 0.34
CA GLY A 125 3.59 15.66 0.53
C GLY A 125 3.31 15.91 2.01
N PHE A 126 3.22 14.86 2.82
CA PHE A 126 3.02 14.99 4.27
C PHE A 126 4.23 15.63 4.97
N LEU A 127 5.45 15.34 4.51
CA LEU A 127 6.67 15.99 5.00
C LEU A 127 6.64 17.49 4.71
N TYR A 128 6.27 17.88 3.49
CA TYR A 128 6.10 19.28 3.13
C TYR A 128 5.08 19.97 4.03
N MET A 129 3.89 19.37 4.21
CA MET A 129 2.85 19.89 5.10
C MET A 129 3.32 20.00 6.55
N ALA A 130 4.16 19.08 7.03
CA ALA A 130 4.69 19.11 8.39
C ALA A 130 5.71 20.23 8.60
N ILE A 131 6.52 20.53 7.58
CA ILE A 131 7.52 21.60 7.62
C ILE A 131 6.86 22.98 7.48
N THR A 132 5.76 23.10 6.71
CA THR A 132 5.03 24.36 6.53
C THR A 132 3.92 24.59 7.56
N LEU A 133 3.83 23.75 8.59
CA LEU A 133 2.82 23.89 9.63
C LEU A 133 3.14 25.13 10.48
N GLU A 134 2.21 26.09 10.54
CA GLU A 134 2.39 27.34 11.31
C GLU A 134 2.53 27.06 12.81
N SER A 135 3.28 27.94 13.50
CA SER A 135 3.49 27.82 14.95
C SER A 135 2.18 27.96 15.71
N SER A 136 2.04 27.19 16.79
CA SER A 136 0.82 27.07 17.59
C SER A 136 0.26 28.43 18.03
N THR A 137 -0.91 28.78 17.53
CA THR A 137 -1.76 29.83 18.11
C THR A 137 -2.72 29.20 19.12
N PRO A 138 -3.19 29.91 20.16
CA PRO A 138 -4.11 29.36 21.17
C PRO A 138 -5.41 28.79 20.59
N GLU A 139 -5.79 29.21 19.37
CA GLU A 139 -7.02 28.79 18.69
C GLU A 139 -6.85 27.55 17.80
N ASN A 140 -5.61 27.19 17.40
CA ASN A 140 -5.34 26.06 16.51
C ASN A 140 -4.50 24.98 17.21
N ASP A 141 -5.04 23.75 17.26
CA ASP A 141 -4.32 22.57 17.75
C ASP A 141 -3.33 22.05 16.67
N THR A 142 -2.32 22.86 16.38
CA THR A 142 -1.27 22.54 15.41
C THR A 142 -0.42 21.34 15.87
N PHE A 143 -0.41 21.04 17.17
CA PHE A 143 0.26 19.87 17.71
C PHE A 143 -0.44 18.57 17.30
N MET A 144 -1.78 18.49 17.39
CA MET A 144 -2.52 17.33 16.91
C MET A 144 -2.40 17.16 15.39
N ALA A 145 -2.39 18.26 14.63
CA ALA A 145 -2.15 18.22 13.19
C ALA A 145 -0.75 17.66 12.87
N PHE A 146 0.28 18.09 13.59
CA PHE A 146 1.64 17.55 13.45
C PHE A 146 1.71 16.05 13.73
N ILE A 147 1.10 15.58 14.83
CA ILE A 147 1.02 14.15 15.14
C ILE A 147 0.34 13.38 14.01
N GLY A 148 -0.76 13.91 13.47
CA GLY A 148 -1.46 13.32 12.33
C GLY A 148 -0.57 13.18 11.10
N LEU A 149 0.21 14.21 10.77
CA LEU A 149 1.15 14.20 9.65
C LEU A 149 2.30 13.20 9.86
N VAL A 150 2.84 13.10 11.08
CA VAL A 150 3.87 12.10 11.42
C VAL A 150 3.33 10.67 11.25
N LEU A 151 2.11 10.40 11.70
CA LEU A 151 1.48 9.09 11.51
C LEU A 151 1.21 8.81 10.02
N ALA A 152 0.76 9.80 9.26
CA ALA A 152 0.52 9.66 7.82
C ALA A 152 1.83 9.37 7.06
N MET A 153 2.93 10.03 7.42
CA MET A 153 4.28 9.73 6.92
C MET A 153 4.69 8.31 7.24
N PHE A 154 4.52 7.85 8.49
CA PHE A 154 4.86 6.50 8.89
C PHE A 154 4.09 5.44 8.08
N VAL A 155 2.77 5.58 7.97
CA VAL A 155 1.93 4.65 7.20
C VAL A 155 2.31 4.65 5.72
N SER A 156 2.58 5.82 5.13
CA SER A 156 3.02 5.93 3.74
C SER A 156 4.36 5.24 3.50
N PHE A 157 5.32 5.41 4.42
CA PHE A 157 6.62 4.75 4.34
C PHE A 157 6.47 3.22 4.41
N VAL A 158 5.68 2.71 5.37
CA VAL A 158 5.41 1.28 5.49
C VAL A 158 4.75 0.73 4.22
N ALA A 159 3.72 1.42 3.70
CA ALA A 159 3.05 1.02 2.47
C ALA A 159 4.00 1.02 1.25
N MET A 160 4.86 2.03 1.13
CA MET A 160 5.91 2.09 0.11
C MET A 160 6.81 0.86 0.17
N THR A 161 7.35 0.55 1.36
CA THR A 161 8.27 -0.57 1.56
C THR A 161 7.60 -1.91 1.29
N VAL A 162 6.39 -2.14 1.81
CA VAL A 162 5.67 -3.41 1.63
C VAL A 162 5.27 -3.61 0.17
N CYS A 163 4.73 -2.57 -0.49
CA CYS A 163 4.39 -2.61 -1.91
C CYS A 163 5.62 -2.95 -2.75
N PHE A 164 6.75 -2.26 -2.51
CA PHE A 164 8.00 -2.52 -3.23
C PHE A 164 8.56 -3.92 -2.97
N ILE A 165 8.51 -4.40 -1.72
CA ILE A 165 8.96 -5.75 -1.39
C ILE A 165 8.13 -6.78 -2.17
N ILE A 166 6.80 -6.70 -2.09
CA ILE A 166 5.91 -7.70 -2.68
C ILE A 166 6.01 -7.69 -4.21
N THR A 167 5.90 -6.52 -4.82
CA THR A 167 5.81 -6.39 -6.29
C THR A 167 7.17 -6.38 -6.97
N GLY A 168 8.19 -5.78 -6.34
CA GLY A 168 9.52 -5.58 -6.91
C GLY A 168 10.57 -6.58 -6.43
N LEU A 169 10.53 -7.03 -5.17
CA LEU A 169 11.63 -7.81 -4.57
C LEU A 169 11.37 -9.31 -4.36
N ILE A 170 10.14 -9.74 -4.23
CA ILE A 170 9.86 -11.18 -4.11
C ILE A 170 10.18 -11.86 -5.43
N ASN A 171 10.96 -12.94 -5.41
CA ASN A 171 11.07 -13.87 -6.53
C ASN A 171 10.09 -15.02 -6.34
N LYS A 172 9.32 -15.34 -7.39
CA LYS A 172 8.72 -16.68 -7.49
C LYS A 172 9.88 -17.67 -7.56
N LYS A 173 10.14 -18.41 -6.49
CA LYS A 173 10.93 -19.64 -6.65
C LYS A 173 10.05 -20.56 -7.48
N SER A 174 10.54 -20.99 -8.65
CA SER A 174 10.05 -22.22 -9.25
C SER A 174 10.34 -23.31 -8.23
N LEU A 175 9.31 -23.78 -7.52
CA LEU A 175 9.36 -25.15 -7.04
C LEU A 175 9.29 -26.01 -8.31
N SER A 176 10.48 -26.42 -8.75
CA SER A 176 10.66 -27.61 -9.59
C SER A 176 10.02 -28.80 -8.89
#